data_AF-K1RZM4-F1
#
_entry.id   AF-K1RZM4-F1
#
_cell.length_a   1.000
_cell.length_b   1.000
_cell.length_c   1.000
_cell.angle_alpha   90.00
_cell.angle_beta   90.00
_cell.angle_gamma   90.00
#
_symmetry.space_group_name_H-M   'P 1'
#
loop_
_entity.id
_entity.type
_entity.pdbx_description
1 polymer ?
#
loop_
_entity_poly.entity_id
_entity_poly.type
_entity_poly.pdbx_seq_one_letter_code
_entity_poly.pdbx_strand_id
1 'polypeptide(L)' 'HRKALGLTQTELGEKLGVKTNAVSKWECGRVDDIPTSKIKAMAKLFDVQPSYLIAKNSRPHE' A
#
# COMPACT_ATOMS: atom_id res chain seq x y z
N HIS A 1 -5.02 -1.61 -7.88
CA HIS A 1 -4.81 -2.72 -6.93
C HIS A 1 -6.01 -2.93 -5.99
N ARG A 2 -6.37 -2.01 -5.06
CA ARG A 2 -7.55 -2.23 -4.19
C ARG A 2 -8.91 -2.36 -4.92
N LYS A 3 -9.17 -1.49 -5.91
CA LYS A 3 -10.43 -1.45 -6.66
C LYS A 3 -10.66 -2.71 -7.50
N ALA A 4 -9.58 -3.36 -7.93
CA ALA A 4 -9.65 -4.62 -8.68
C ALA A 4 -10.16 -5.78 -7.82
N LEU A 5 -9.97 -5.70 -6.50
CA LEU A 5 -10.48 -6.65 -5.51
C LEU A 5 -11.79 -6.17 -4.85
N GLY A 6 -12.35 -5.03 -5.27
CA GLY A 6 -13.55 -4.44 -4.66
C GLY A 6 -13.37 -3.98 -3.20
N LEU A 7 -12.15 -3.99 -2.66
CA LEU A 7 -11.91 -3.67 -1.24
C LEU A 7 -12.07 -2.18 -0.96
N THR A 8 -12.51 -1.82 0.25
CA THR A 8 -12.50 -0.45 0.81
C THR A 8 -11.21 -0.13 1.60
N GLN A 9 -10.88 1.15 1.81
CA GLN A 9 -9.58 1.52 2.41
C GLN A 9 -9.53 0.98 3.83
N THR A 10 -10.71 0.96 4.47
CA THR A 10 -10.96 0.38 5.78
C THR A 10 -10.70 -1.11 5.76
N GLU A 11 -11.33 -1.86 4.86
CA GLU A 11 -11.11 -3.32 4.76
C GLU A 11 -9.67 -3.69 4.45
N LEU A 12 -9.01 -2.91 3.59
CA LEU A 12 -7.59 -3.09 3.32
C LEU A 12 -6.75 -2.83 4.58
N GLY A 13 -7.07 -1.77 5.31
CA GLY A 13 -6.43 -1.45 6.58
C GLY A 13 -6.62 -2.58 7.60
N GLU A 14 -7.83 -3.08 7.77
CA GLU A 14 -8.15 -4.18 8.67
C GLU A 14 -7.39 -5.46 8.32
N LYS A 15 -7.37 -5.85 7.04
CA LYS A 15 -6.61 -7.03 6.58
C LYS A 15 -5.11 -6.89 6.81
N LEU A 16 -4.58 -5.67 6.75
CA LEU A 16 -3.17 -5.38 6.99
C LEU A 16 -2.86 -5.06 8.46
N GLY A 17 -3.87 -4.98 9.34
CA GLY A 17 -3.74 -4.53 10.71
C GLY A 17 -3.19 -3.11 10.82
N VAL A 18 -3.65 -2.20 9.97
CA VAL A 18 -3.31 -0.77 9.99
C VAL A 18 -4.57 0.08 9.94
N LYS A 19 -4.46 1.32 10.42
CA LYS A 19 -5.58 2.26 10.34
C LYS A 19 -5.85 2.65 8.89
N THR A 20 -7.11 2.90 8.55
CA THR A 20 -7.55 3.44 7.25
C THR A 20 -6.75 4.69 6.84
N ASN A 21 -6.41 5.53 7.82
CA ASN A 21 -5.61 6.74 7.59
C ASN A 21 -4.17 6.42 7.13
N ALA A 22 -3.58 5.30 7.56
CA ALA A 22 -2.28 4.85 7.08
C ALA A 22 -2.36 4.46 5.61
N VAL A 23 -3.39 3.68 5.22
CA VAL A 23 -3.65 3.33 3.82
C VAL A 23 -3.82 4.58 2.96
N SER A 24 -4.62 5.54 3.41
CA SER A 24 -4.82 6.81 2.70
C SER A 24 -3.51 7.58 2.50
N LYS A 25 -2.65 7.64 3.52
CA LYS A 25 -1.32 8.26 3.41
C LYS A 25 -0.42 7.56 2.39
N TRP A 26 -0.44 6.23 2.36
CA TRP A 26 0.33 5.44 1.39
C TRP A 26 -0.16 5.67 -0.03
N GLU A 27 -1.48 5.64 -0.25
CA GLU A 27 -2.07 5.87 -1.58
C GLU A 27 -1.88 7.31 -2.07
N CYS A 28 -1.81 8.29 -1.17
CA CYS A 28 -1.53 9.68 -1.50
C CYS A 28 -0.03 10.00 -1.63
N GLY A 29 0.87 9.04 -1.38
CA GLY A 29 2.33 9.29 -1.38
C GLY A 29 2.78 10.25 -0.28
N ARG A 30 2.05 10.33 0.85
CA ARG A 30 2.42 11.16 2.01
C ARG A 30 3.36 10.45 3.00
N VAL A 31 3.60 9.16 2.79
CA VAL A 31 4.45 8.33 3.65
C VAL A 31 5.27 7.44 2.73
N ASP A 32 6.57 7.72 2.70
CA ASP A 32 7.56 6.91 1.98
C ASP A 32 8.08 5.75 2.81
N ASP A 33 8.02 5.88 4.14
CA ASP A 33 8.53 4.88 5.07
C ASP A 33 7.44 3.86 5.42
N ILE A 34 7.12 3.00 4.45
CA ILE A 34 6.24 1.86 4.67
C ILE A 34 7.10 0.67 5.13
N PRO A 35 6.82 0.08 6.30
CA PRO A 35 7.58 -1.07 6.77
C PRO A 35 7.53 -2.22 5.75
N THR A 36 8.68 -2.83 5.46
CA THR A 36 8.81 -3.95 4.50
C THR A 36 7.85 -5.10 4.82
N SER A 37 7.54 -5.33 6.10
CA SER A 37 6.54 -6.31 6.54
C SER A 37 5.14 -6.01 6.00
N LYS A 38 4.73 -4.73 5.97
CA LYS A 38 3.45 -4.28 5.41
C LYS A 38 3.46 -4.34 3.90
N ILE A 39 4.59 -3.98 3.26
CA ILE A 39 4.73 -4.12 1.79
C ILE A 39 4.59 -5.59 1.38
N LYS A 40 5.23 -6.53 2.08
CA LYS A 40 5.09 -7.97 1.83
C LYS A 40 3.65 -8.45 2.05
N ALA A 41 2.97 -7.98 3.10
CA ALA A 41 1.57 -8.31 3.36
C ALA A 41 0.65 -7.79 2.25
N MET A 42 0.85 -6.55 1.79
CA MET A 42 0.11 -5.97 0.66
C MET A 42 0.38 -6.72 -0.63
N ALA A 43 1.65 -7.02 -0.92
CA ALA A 43 2.06 -7.80 -2.09
C ALA A 43 1.35 -9.15 -2.14
N LYS A 44 1.33 -9.88 -1.01
CA LYS A 44 0.61 -11.15 -0.88
C LYS A 44 -0.91 -11.00 -1.02
N LEU A 45 -1.48 -9.91 -0.49
CA LEU A 45 -2.92 -9.66 -0.53
C LEU A 45 -3.41 -9.26 -1.93
N PHE A 46 -2.59 -8.54 -2.69
CA PHE A 46 -2.89 -8.13 -4.06
C PHE A 46 -2.37 -9.09 -5.12
N ASP A 47 -1.65 -10.14 -4.70
CA ASP A 47 -0.92 -11.05 -5.58
C ASP A 47 -0.01 -10.31 -6.58
N VAL A 48 0.68 -9.28 -6.10
CA VAL A 48 1.61 -8.46 -6.89
C VAL A 48 3.00 -8.48 -6.27
N GLN A 49 4.02 -8.17 -7.08
CA GLN A 49 5.37 -8.03 -6.55
C GLN A 49 5.48 -6.81 -5.61
N PRO A 50 6.18 -6.93 -4.46
CA PRO A 50 6.47 -5.81 -3.56
C PRO A 50 7.11 -4.60 -4.26
N SER A 51 7.95 -4.86 -5.26
CA SER A 51 8.61 -3.84 -6.09
C SER A 51 7.62 -2.92 -6.79
N TYR A 52 6.44 -3.43 -7.17
CA TYR A 52 5.40 -2.64 -7.83
C TYR A 52 4.72 -1.63 -6.89
N LEU A 53 4.76 -1.89 -5.57
CA LEU A 53 4.25 -0.98 -4.55
C LEU A 53 5.30 0.10 -4.19
N ILE A 54 6.59 -0.24 -4.27
CA ILE A 54 7.71 0.67 -3.99
C ILE A 54 7.98 1.61 -5.17
N ALA A 55 7.92 1.10 -6.40
CA ALA A 55 8.27 1.85 -7.61
C ALA A 55 7.39 3.10 -7.87
N LYS A 56 6.20 3.18 -7.27
CA LYS A 56 5.33 4.37 -7.36
C LYS A 56 5.82 5.58 -6.57
N ASN A 57 6.82 5.40 -5.71
CA ASN A 57 7.36 6.45 -4.85
C ASN A 57 8.67 7.04 -5.33
N SER A 58 9.27 6.46 -6.36
CA SER A 58 10.43 7.05 -7.04
C SER A 58 9.93 8.06 -8.08
N ARG A 59 9.34 9.18 -7.64
CA ARG A 59 9.42 10.39 -8.48
C ARG A 59 10.87 10.85 -8.39
N PRO A 60 11.64 10.90 -9.49
CA PRO A 60 12.87 11.67 -9.46
C PRO A 60 12.44 13.11 -9.16
N HIS A 61 12.87 13.63 -8.02
CA HIS A 61 12.91 15.07 -7.85
C HIS A 61 13.95 15.54 -8.86
N GLU A 62 13.49 16.24 -9.89
CA GLU A 62 14.30 16.97 -10.85
C GLU A 62 15.21 17.98 -10.13
#